data_AF-A0A956EIN7-F1
#
_entry.id   AF-A0A956EIN7-F1
#
_cell.length_a   1.000
_cell.length_b   1.000
_cell.length_c   1.000
_cell.angle_alpha   90.00
_cell.angle_beta   90.00
_cell.angle_gamma   90.00
#
_symmetry.space_group_name_H-M   'P 1'
#
loop_
_entity.id
_entity.type
_entity.pdbx_description
1 polymer ?
#
loop_
_entity_poly.entity_id
_entity_poly.type
_entity_poly.pdbx_seq_one_letter_code
_entity_poly.pdbx_strand_id
1 'polypeptide(L)'
;MLRAHRLALSLALGLVLTAPIACGDDDGATTSSTSAATASTSMGGSSGSSGATGSGSSGDASSGGQTSGVPNNCDVNAIGEWNACKKGPLIDNTKCNWTESGQTAGSITCLSPSSGGGSVCAIEMCEDECDCFAPPATGDALVQCAPVLGNGGKACVLNCGGGQTCPDGMACTAGYCYWPN
;
A
#
# COMPACT_ATOMS: atom_id res chain seq x y z
N MET A 1 18.66 50.54 25.23
CA MET A 1 17.53 50.40 26.16
C MET A 1 17.10 48.94 26.15
N LEU A 2 17.49 48.22 27.19
CA LEU A 2 17.34 46.76 27.35
C LEU A 2 16.04 46.52 28.13
N ARG A 3 15.08 45.77 27.58
CA ARG A 3 13.92 45.29 28.36
C ARG A 3 13.81 43.78 28.21
N ALA A 4 14.37 43.10 29.20
CA ALA A 4 14.14 41.71 29.51
C ALA A 4 12.64 41.48 29.81
N HIS A 5 12.08 40.38 29.30
CA HIS A 5 10.88 39.76 29.87
C HIS A 5 11.21 38.29 30.14
N ARG A 6 11.33 37.99 31.44
CA ARG A 6 11.36 36.65 32.02
C ARG A 6 9.93 36.28 32.42
N LEU A 7 9.46 35.09 32.05
CA LEU A 7 8.43 34.31 32.75
C LEU A 7 8.60 32.86 32.24
N ALA A 8 9.29 31.97 32.97
CA ALA A 8 8.81 31.15 34.09
C ALA A 8 7.64 30.23 33.65
N LEU A 9 7.93 28.97 33.30
CA LEU A 9 7.93 27.79 34.18
C LEU A 9 6.52 27.18 34.32
N SER A 10 6.29 26.02 33.68
CA SER A 10 5.37 24.97 34.16
C SER A 10 5.72 23.66 33.47
N LEU A 11 6.60 22.90 34.13
CA LEU A 11 6.92 21.51 33.81
C LEU A 11 5.82 20.65 34.44
N ALA A 12 4.88 20.12 33.65
CA ALA A 12 3.87 19.20 34.13
C ALA A 12 4.40 17.76 34.02
N LEU A 13 4.83 17.23 35.15
CA LEU A 13 5.24 15.84 35.37
C LEU A 13 3.97 14.97 35.46
N GLY A 14 3.64 14.21 34.42
CA GLY A 14 2.51 13.27 34.40
C GLY A 14 3.00 11.82 34.43
N LEU A 15 3.20 11.29 35.63
CA LEU A 15 3.51 9.88 35.90
C LEU A 15 2.22 9.05 35.80
N VAL A 16 2.08 8.20 34.78
CA VAL A 16 1.04 7.16 34.73
C VAL A 16 1.68 5.80 34.91
N LEU A 17 1.35 5.15 36.02
CA LEU A 17 1.79 3.83 36.42
C LEU A 17 0.53 2.94 36.52
N THR A 18 0.33 1.99 35.60
CA THR A 18 -0.67 0.91 35.77
C THR A 18 -0.13 -0.42 35.21
N ALA A 19 0.19 -1.29 36.17
CA ALA A 19 0.39 -2.74 36.27
C ALA A 19 0.45 -3.68 35.03
N PRO A 20 1.27 -4.75 35.10
CA PRO A 20 1.21 -5.91 34.21
C PRO A 20 0.08 -6.89 34.60
N ILE A 21 -0.65 -7.40 33.61
CA ILE A 21 -1.53 -8.56 33.74
C ILE A 21 -0.71 -9.80 33.38
N ALA A 22 -0.43 -10.65 34.38
CA ALA A 22 0.06 -12.00 34.20
C ALA A 22 -0.74 -12.92 35.12
N CYS A 23 -1.40 -13.93 34.55
CA CYS A 23 -1.82 -15.19 35.16
C CYS A 23 -2.79 -15.89 34.20
N GLY A 24 -2.31 -16.98 33.60
CA GLY A 24 -3.05 -17.89 32.75
C GLY A 24 -2.25 -19.19 32.66
N ASP A 25 -2.01 -19.79 33.83
CA ASP A 25 -1.57 -21.17 34.02
C ASP A 25 -2.78 -22.09 33.80
N ASP A 26 -2.64 -23.11 32.93
CA ASP A 26 -3.05 -24.49 33.20
C ASP A 26 -2.50 -25.41 32.08
N ASP A 27 -1.49 -26.18 32.51
CA ASP A 27 -1.12 -27.57 32.20
C ASP A 27 -1.60 -28.26 30.90
N GLY A 28 -0.77 -28.99 30.15
CA GLY A 28 0.56 -29.49 30.44
C GLY A 28 0.99 -30.56 29.43
N ALA A 29 2.29 -30.87 29.49
CA ALA A 29 2.96 -32.14 29.15
C ALA A 29 2.74 -32.69 27.72
N THR A 30 3.72 -33.06 26.90
CA THR A 30 5.07 -33.63 27.01
C THR A 30 5.35 -33.99 25.53
N THR A 31 6.53 -33.96 24.90
CA THR A 31 7.84 -34.46 25.27
C THR A 31 8.79 -34.13 24.11
N SER A 32 9.98 -33.68 24.47
CA SER A 32 11.31 -33.87 23.86
C SER A 32 11.50 -34.09 22.34
N SER A 33 12.28 -33.16 21.81
CA SER A 33 13.32 -33.26 20.78
C SER A 33 13.75 -34.66 20.31
N THR A 34 13.83 -34.84 18.99
CA THR A 34 14.99 -35.50 18.36
C THR A 34 15.12 -35.06 16.91
N SER A 35 16.30 -34.52 16.58
CA SER A 35 16.80 -34.42 15.21
C SER A 35 17.20 -35.81 14.73
N ALA A 36 16.71 -36.28 13.58
CA ALA A 36 17.42 -37.24 12.72
C ALA A 36 16.76 -37.38 11.34
N ALA A 37 17.58 -37.05 10.35
CA ALA A 37 17.69 -37.52 8.97
C ALA A 37 16.87 -38.75 8.48
N THR A 38 16.42 -38.61 7.23
CA THR A 38 16.49 -39.57 6.10
C THR A 38 15.82 -40.95 6.23
N ALA A 39 14.83 -41.23 5.38
CA ALA A 39 14.93 -42.25 4.31
C ALA A 39 13.58 -42.52 3.64
N SER A 40 13.64 -42.72 2.33
CA SER A 40 12.58 -43.01 1.37
C SER A 40 11.90 -44.36 1.58
N THR A 41 10.59 -44.43 1.30
CA THR A 41 9.98 -45.62 0.66
C THR A 41 8.78 -45.20 -0.20
N SER A 42 8.87 -45.62 -1.45
CA SER A 42 7.91 -45.56 -2.54
C SER A 42 6.72 -46.53 -2.39
N MET A 43 5.78 -46.41 -3.34
CA MET A 43 4.67 -47.31 -3.71
C MET A 43 3.37 -47.05 -2.92
N GLY A 44 2.19 -46.92 -3.51
CA GLY A 44 1.70 -47.01 -4.88
C GLY A 44 0.17 -46.80 -4.82
N GLY A 45 -0.46 -46.36 -5.92
CA GLY A 45 -1.92 -46.17 -5.93
C GLY A 45 -2.40 -45.46 -7.18
N SER A 46 -2.58 -46.24 -8.25
CA SER A 46 -3.00 -45.80 -9.58
C SER A 46 -4.53 -45.64 -9.70
N SER A 47 -4.91 -44.75 -10.61
CA SER A 47 -6.03 -44.86 -11.58
C SER A 47 -7.47 -44.59 -11.13
N GLY A 48 -8.11 -43.68 -11.87
CA GLY A 48 -9.57 -43.51 -11.93
C GLY A 48 -9.99 -42.32 -12.80
N SER A 49 -10.07 -42.55 -14.11
CA SER A 49 -10.36 -41.56 -15.16
C SER A 49 -11.85 -41.26 -15.36
N SER A 50 -12.09 -40.11 -16.03
CA SER A 50 -13.12 -39.84 -17.06
C SER A 50 -14.45 -39.21 -16.65
N GLY A 51 -14.82 -38.13 -17.35
CA GLY A 51 -16.22 -37.79 -17.65
C GLY A 51 -16.51 -36.29 -17.78
N ALA A 52 -16.48 -35.77 -19.01
CA ALA A 52 -16.77 -34.39 -19.38
C ALA A 52 -18.27 -34.12 -19.67
N THR A 53 -18.70 -32.87 -19.51
CA THR A 53 -19.74 -32.09 -20.26
C THR A 53 -19.90 -30.75 -19.51
N GLY A 54 -19.86 -29.53 -20.07
CA GLY A 54 -20.12 -29.01 -21.41
C GLY A 54 -21.35 -28.08 -21.35
N SER A 55 -21.20 -26.82 -21.80
CA SER A 55 -22.19 -25.70 -21.96
C SER A 55 -22.07 -24.61 -20.88
N GLY A 56 -21.92 -23.30 -21.13
CA GLY A 56 -21.97 -22.49 -22.36
C GLY A 56 -22.70 -21.16 -22.07
N SER A 57 -22.19 -20.05 -22.65
CA SER A 57 -22.82 -18.70 -22.80
C SER A 57 -22.69 -17.71 -21.62
N SER A 58 -22.36 -16.40 -21.76
CA SER A 58 -21.99 -15.50 -22.87
C SER A 58 -21.59 -14.12 -22.29
N GLY A 59 -20.63 -13.41 -22.92
CA GLY A 59 -20.39 -11.94 -22.84
C GLY A 59 -19.79 -11.43 -21.51
N ASP A 60 -18.76 -10.59 -21.43
CA ASP A 60 -18.19 -9.64 -22.38
C ASP A 60 -16.65 -9.63 -22.26
N ALA A 61 -15.98 -9.77 -23.40
CA ALA A 61 -14.54 -9.57 -23.49
C ALA A 61 -14.26 -8.09 -23.75
N SER A 62 -13.91 -7.34 -22.71
CA SER A 62 -13.10 -6.13 -22.86
C SER A 62 -11.68 -6.44 -22.44
N SER A 63 -10.88 -6.74 -23.46
CA SER A 63 -9.44 -6.85 -23.42
C SER A 63 -8.81 -5.55 -22.88
N GLY A 64 -8.30 -5.60 -21.65
CA GLY A 64 -7.18 -4.80 -21.19
C GLY A 64 -6.12 -5.78 -20.70
N GLY A 65 -5.04 -5.95 -21.46
CA GLY A 65 -4.05 -7.00 -21.21
C GLY A 65 -3.49 -6.93 -19.79
N GLN A 66 -3.57 -8.04 -19.07
CA GLN A 66 -2.76 -8.27 -17.89
C GLN A 66 -1.31 -8.46 -18.36
N THR A 67 -0.62 -7.35 -18.59
CA THR A 67 0.83 -7.27 -18.39
C THR A 67 1.09 -7.67 -16.95
N SER A 68 2.14 -8.45 -16.70
CA SER A 68 2.65 -8.80 -15.37
C SER A 68 2.57 -7.61 -14.41
N GLY A 69 1.48 -7.54 -13.65
CA GLY A 69 1.05 -6.37 -12.91
C GLY A 69 0.29 -6.86 -11.69
N VAL A 70 0.49 -6.15 -10.58
CA VAL A 70 -0.06 -6.48 -9.26
C VAL A 70 -1.56 -6.78 -9.36
N PRO A 71 -2.06 -7.90 -8.78
CA PRO A 71 -3.49 -8.20 -8.81
C PRO A 71 -4.27 -7.07 -8.13
N ASN A 72 -5.19 -6.46 -8.87
CA ASN A 72 -6.11 -5.45 -8.38
C ASN A 72 -7.42 -6.14 -7.99
N ASN A 73 -7.76 -6.15 -6.71
CA ASN A 73 -8.91 -6.87 -6.18
C ASN A 73 -10.17 -6.00 -6.05
N CYS A 74 -10.16 -4.80 -6.64
CA CYS A 74 -11.21 -3.80 -6.57
C CYS A 74 -12.20 -3.94 -7.74
N ASP A 75 -13.50 -3.87 -7.45
CA ASP A 75 -14.55 -3.87 -8.49
C ASP A 75 -14.49 -2.60 -9.35
N VAL A 76 -14.15 -1.48 -8.73
CA VAL A 76 -13.86 -0.19 -9.38
C VAL A 76 -12.77 0.54 -8.60
N ASN A 77 -11.91 1.26 -9.30
CA ASN A 77 -10.92 2.18 -8.72
C ASN A 77 -11.31 3.63 -8.99
N ALA A 78 -10.65 4.53 -8.28
CA ALA A 78 -10.68 5.94 -8.62
C ALA A 78 -10.20 6.18 -10.06
N ILE A 79 -10.90 7.07 -10.77
CA ILE A 79 -10.49 7.46 -12.13
C ILE A 79 -9.44 8.56 -12.01
N GLY A 80 -8.23 8.25 -12.49
CA GLY A 80 -7.12 9.17 -12.60
C GLY A 80 -5.81 8.44 -12.92
N GLU A 81 -4.70 9.16 -12.85
CA GLU A 81 -3.39 8.65 -13.21
C GLU A 81 -2.33 9.05 -12.20
N TRP A 82 -1.36 8.15 -12.00
CA TRP A 82 -0.17 8.35 -11.15
C TRP A 82 0.86 9.29 -11.81
N ASN A 83 0.45 10.42 -12.37
CA ASN A 83 1.32 11.33 -13.10
C ASN A 83 2.14 12.25 -12.17
N ALA A 84 3.13 12.93 -12.74
CA ALA A 84 3.80 14.03 -12.05
C ALA A 84 2.82 15.21 -11.92
N CYS A 85 2.58 15.65 -10.69
CA CYS A 85 1.67 16.75 -10.38
C CYS A 85 2.38 18.12 -10.26
N LYS A 86 3.69 18.18 -10.54
CA LYS A 86 4.45 19.45 -10.55
C LYS A 86 4.72 19.94 -11.98
N LYS A 87 4.83 21.26 -12.11
CA LYS A 87 5.36 21.98 -13.27
C LYS A 87 6.32 23.06 -12.77
N GLY A 88 7.59 22.69 -12.60
CA GLY A 88 8.55 23.53 -11.91
C GLY A 88 8.14 23.74 -10.44
N PRO A 89 8.05 24.99 -9.94
CA PRO A 89 7.65 25.24 -8.56
C PRO A 89 6.13 25.13 -8.31
N LEU A 90 5.32 25.03 -9.37
CA LEU A 90 3.86 25.05 -9.27
C LEU A 90 3.29 23.63 -9.21
N ILE A 91 2.26 23.46 -8.39
CA ILE A 91 1.43 22.26 -8.36
C ILE A 91 0.34 22.41 -9.42
N ASP A 92 0.15 21.36 -10.23
CA ASP A 92 -0.82 21.25 -11.31
C ASP A 92 -1.56 19.92 -11.22
N ASN A 93 -2.62 19.89 -10.41
CA ASN A 93 -3.43 18.70 -10.18
C ASN A 93 -4.27 18.30 -11.42
N THR A 94 -4.35 19.14 -12.47
CA THR A 94 -5.05 18.78 -13.70
C THR A 94 -4.35 17.62 -14.44
N LYS A 95 -3.05 17.45 -14.21
CA LYS A 95 -2.25 16.34 -14.75
C LYS A 95 -2.61 14.99 -14.16
N CYS A 96 -3.32 14.95 -13.04
CA CYS A 96 -3.74 13.72 -12.41
C CYS A 96 -4.91 13.05 -13.15
N ASN A 97 -5.49 13.73 -14.16
CA ASN A 97 -6.63 13.26 -14.93
C ASN A 97 -7.78 12.75 -14.04
N TRP A 98 -7.91 13.34 -12.84
CA TRP A 98 -8.84 12.88 -11.82
C TRP A 98 -10.25 13.34 -12.15
N THR A 99 -11.21 12.42 -12.01
CA THR A 99 -12.62 12.75 -12.08
C THR A 99 -13.32 12.22 -10.83
N GLU A 100 -14.21 13.01 -10.25
CA GLU A 100 -14.99 12.66 -9.06
C GLU A 100 -16.03 11.53 -9.31
N SER A 101 -16.00 10.90 -10.49
CA SER A 101 -17.03 9.94 -10.95
C SER A 101 -16.81 8.50 -10.47
N GLY A 102 -15.76 8.22 -9.70
CA GLY A 102 -15.53 6.94 -9.03
C GLY A 102 -15.98 7.00 -7.57
N GLN A 103 -16.31 5.85 -6.96
CA GLN A 103 -16.73 5.70 -5.55
C GLN A 103 -15.62 6.06 -4.56
N THR A 104 -15.06 7.26 -4.67
CA THR A 104 -13.85 7.64 -3.96
C THR A 104 -14.19 8.61 -2.86
N ALA A 105 -13.99 8.17 -1.61
CA ALA A 105 -13.79 9.12 -0.53
C ALA A 105 -12.40 9.74 -0.71
N GLY A 106 -12.32 11.06 -0.93
CA GLY A 106 -11.04 11.76 -0.96
C GLY A 106 -10.97 12.98 -1.88
N SER A 107 -9.80 13.60 -1.90
CA SER A 107 -9.46 14.73 -2.78
C SER A 107 -8.11 14.52 -3.45
N ILE A 108 -7.93 15.08 -4.65
CA ILE A 108 -6.65 15.00 -5.34
C ILE A 108 -5.59 15.84 -4.61
N THR A 109 -4.44 15.23 -4.39
CA THR A 109 -3.27 15.87 -3.78
C THR A 109 -2.00 15.61 -4.61
N CYS A 110 -1.02 16.48 -4.44
CA CYS A 110 0.29 16.36 -5.06
C CYS A 110 1.32 15.92 -4.03
N LEU A 111 1.52 14.60 -3.93
CA LEU A 111 2.43 14.05 -2.94
C LEU A 111 3.88 14.30 -3.36
N SER A 112 4.73 14.64 -2.40
CA SER A 112 6.17 14.84 -2.62
C SER A 112 6.95 14.36 -1.41
N PRO A 113 8.12 13.72 -1.59
CA PRO A 113 8.95 13.30 -0.48
C PRO A 113 9.55 14.52 0.24
N SER A 114 9.80 14.40 1.54
CA SER A 114 10.37 15.45 2.39
C SER A 114 11.80 15.85 1.96
N SER A 115 12.53 14.94 1.33
CA SER A 115 13.83 15.20 0.70
C SER A 115 13.76 16.19 -0.47
N GLY A 116 12.56 16.49 -0.98
CA GLY A 116 12.39 17.03 -2.31
C GLY A 116 12.82 16.03 -3.39
N GLY A 117 12.73 16.43 -4.65
CA GLY A 117 13.27 15.65 -5.78
C GLY A 117 12.25 14.87 -6.61
N GLY A 118 10.99 14.81 -6.20
CA GLY A 118 9.94 14.25 -7.06
C GLY A 118 8.53 14.69 -6.70
N SER A 119 7.56 14.18 -7.45
CA SER A 119 6.13 14.32 -7.14
C SER A 119 5.29 13.23 -7.79
N VAL A 120 4.13 12.96 -7.22
CA VAL A 120 3.15 12.03 -7.80
C VAL A 120 1.73 12.48 -7.42
N CYS A 121 0.82 12.37 -8.38
CA CYS A 121 -0.60 12.47 -8.16
C CYS A 121 -1.06 11.38 -7.21
N ALA A 122 -1.80 11.77 -6.17
CA ALA A 122 -2.34 10.86 -5.18
C ALA A 122 -3.72 11.34 -4.75
N ILE A 123 -4.50 10.44 -4.15
CA ILE A 123 -5.76 10.77 -3.48
C ILE A 123 -5.49 10.79 -1.98
N GLU A 124 -5.87 11.86 -1.30
CA GLU A 124 -5.84 11.92 0.16
C GLU A 124 -7.15 11.41 0.76
N MET A 125 -7.10 11.02 2.03
CA MET A 125 -8.26 10.54 2.80
C MET A 125 -8.87 9.24 2.25
N CYS A 126 -8.07 8.42 1.56
CA CYS A 126 -8.44 7.05 1.24
C CYS A 126 -8.70 6.24 2.53
N GLU A 127 -9.61 5.28 2.45
CA GLU A 127 -9.85 4.29 3.50
C GLU A 127 -9.05 3.02 3.21
N ASP A 128 -9.06 2.58 1.94
CA ASP A 128 -8.37 1.39 1.43
C ASP A 128 -7.78 1.57 0.01
N GLU A 129 -7.18 0.51 -0.56
CA GLU A 129 -6.59 0.54 -1.90
C GLU A 129 -7.59 0.70 -3.06
N CYS A 130 -8.88 0.46 -2.84
CA CYS A 130 -9.91 0.61 -3.86
C CYS A 130 -10.35 2.07 -4.03
N ASP A 131 -10.11 2.92 -3.03
CA ASP A 131 -10.18 4.38 -3.15
C ASP A 131 -9.03 4.98 -3.98
N CYS A 132 -8.05 4.17 -4.38
CA CYS A 132 -6.89 4.66 -5.12
C CYS A 132 -7.06 4.48 -6.62
N PHE A 133 -6.21 5.18 -7.39
CA PHE A 133 -6.10 4.91 -8.82
C PHE A 133 -5.71 3.46 -9.06
N ALA A 134 -6.15 2.91 -10.19
CA ALA A 134 -5.75 1.57 -10.59
C ALA A 134 -4.21 1.45 -10.62
N PRO A 135 -3.67 0.24 -10.36
CA PRO A 135 -2.25 0.01 -10.51
C PRO A 135 -1.75 0.41 -11.91
N PRO A 136 -0.58 1.03 -12.01
CA PRO A 136 0.03 1.40 -13.27
C PRO A 136 0.34 0.15 -14.12
N ALA A 137 0.35 0.33 -15.45
CA ALA A 137 0.55 -0.78 -16.40
C ALA A 137 1.96 -1.38 -16.38
N THR A 138 2.95 -0.69 -15.79
CA THR A 138 4.32 -1.16 -15.65
C THR A 138 4.82 -1.02 -14.22
N GLY A 139 5.85 -1.79 -13.88
CA GLY A 139 6.29 -1.98 -12.50
C GLY A 139 5.41 -2.96 -11.73
N ASP A 140 5.82 -3.25 -10.50
CA ASP A 140 5.13 -4.16 -9.56
C ASP A 140 4.96 -3.53 -8.17
N ALA A 141 5.17 -2.22 -8.05
CA ALA A 141 4.86 -1.45 -6.85
C ALA A 141 3.38 -1.57 -6.48
N LEU A 142 3.09 -1.84 -5.21
CA LEU A 142 1.74 -2.09 -4.73
C LEU A 142 1.00 -0.75 -4.52
N VAL A 143 -0.23 -0.65 -5.01
CA VAL A 143 -1.13 0.44 -4.61
C VAL A 143 -1.51 0.23 -3.15
N GLN A 144 -1.35 1.28 -2.33
CA GLN A 144 -1.68 1.23 -0.91
C GLN A 144 -2.28 2.56 -0.43
N CYS A 145 -3.24 2.46 0.48
CA CYS A 145 -3.68 3.60 1.27
C CYS A 145 -2.86 3.68 2.57
N ALA A 146 -1.86 4.57 2.59
CA ALA A 146 -0.86 4.61 3.65
C ALA A 146 -0.86 5.96 4.41
N PRO A 147 -0.53 5.98 5.71
CA PRO A 147 -0.46 7.19 6.52
C PRO A 147 0.81 8.01 6.21
N VAL A 148 0.88 8.57 5.00
CA VAL A 148 2.04 9.33 4.49
C VAL A 148 1.88 10.84 4.63
N LEU A 149 0.69 11.31 5.01
CA LEU A 149 0.44 12.73 5.28
C LEU A 149 0.67 13.05 6.76
N GLY A 150 0.94 14.33 7.04
CA GLY A 150 1.05 14.81 8.42
C GLY A 150 -0.21 14.55 9.24
N ASN A 151 -0.07 14.49 10.57
CA ASN A 151 -1.17 14.23 11.53
C ASN A 151 -1.87 12.88 11.36
N GLY A 152 -1.22 11.90 10.72
CA GLY A 152 -1.78 10.56 10.51
C GLY A 152 -2.76 10.47 9.35
N GLY A 153 -2.86 11.51 8.51
CA GLY A 153 -3.65 11.47 7.29
C GLY A 153 -3.13 10.40 6.32
N LYS A 154 -4.06 9.70 5.66
CA LYS A 154 -3.73 8.70 4.65
C LYS A 154 -3.74 9.29 3.25
N ALA A 155 -2.90 8.74 2.38
CA ALA A 155 -2.98 8.98 0.95
C ALA A 155 -2.64 7.71 0.18
N CYS A 156 -3.17 7.66 -1.04
CA CYS A 156 -2.86 6.65 -2.03
C CYS A 156 -1.40 6.79 -2.49
N VAL A 157 -0.67 5.69 -2.42
CA VAL A 157 0.74 5.62 -2.80
C VAL A 157 1.04 4.33 -3.57
N LEU A 158 2.13 4.35 -4.31
CA LEU A 158 2.76 3.17 -4.88
C LEU A 158 3.94 2.77 -3.99
N ASN A 159 3.81 1.67 -3.26
CA ASN A 159 4.81 1.18 -2.32
C ASN A 159 5.84 0.28 -3.02
N CYS A 160 7.10 0.70 -2.91
CA CYS A 160 8.30 -0.01 -3.38
C CYS A 160 9.27 -0.37 -2.24
N GLY A 161 8.91 -0.09 -0.98
CA GLY A 161 9.72 -0.35 0.21
C GLY A 161 9.97 -1.84 0.48
N GLY A 162 9.22 -2.74 -0.15
CA GLY A 162 9.46 -4.19 -0.13
C GLY A 162 10.40 -4.70 -1.22
N GLY A 163 11.00 -3.81 -2.01
CA GLY A 163 11.87 -4.17 -3.14
C GLY A 163 11.15 -4.26 -4.49
N GLN A 164 9.88 -3.86 -4.55
CA GLN A 164 9.14 -3.73 -5.80
C GLN A 164 9.73 -2.61 -6.67
N THR A 165 9.60 -2.79 -7.97
CA THR A 165 9.97 -1.88 -9.03
C THR A 165 8.85 -0.87 -9.27
N CYS A 166 9.20 0.40 -9.20
CA CYS A 166 8.30 1.48 -9.58
C CYS A 166 7.98 1.44 -11.08
N PRO A 167 6.85 2.03 -11.50
CA PRO A 167 6.53 2.20 -12.92
C PRO A 167 7.65 2.89 -13.69
N ASP A 168 7.70 2.65 -15.00
CA ASP A 168 8.76 3.20 -15.84
C ASP A 168 8.87 4.72 -15.70
N GLY A 169 10.10 5.17 -15.40
CA GLY A 169 10.41 6.59 -15.21
C GLY A 169 10.17 7.12 -13.79
N MET A 170 9.55 6.36 -12.90
CA MET A 170 9.49 6.68 -11.48
C MET A 170 10.71 6.14 -10.71
N ALA A 171 11.09 6.84 -9.65
CA ALA A 171 12.12 6.42 -8.72
C ALA A 171 11.52 6.04 -7.36
N CYS A 172 11.99 4.93 -6.78
CA CYS A 172 11.65 4.55 -5.42
C CYS A 172 12.40 5.46 -4.42
N THR A 173 11.67 6.32 -3.72
CA THR A 173 12.22 7.25 -2.73
C THR A 173 11.47 7.09 -1.40
N ALA A 174 12.20 6.85 -0.32
CA ALA A 174 11.63 6.66 1.02
C ALA A 174 10.49 5.60 1.08
N GLY A 175 10.59 4.56 0.24
CA GLY A 175 9.61 3.46 0.18
C GLY A 175 8.42 3.69 -0.75
N TYR A 176 8.35 4.82 -1.45
CA TYR A 176 7.26 5.13 -2.39
C TYR A 176 7.77 5.60 -3.75
N CYS A 177 6.97 5.38 -4.80
CA CYS A 177 7.32 5.77 -6.16
C CYS A 177 6.96 7.24 -6.45
N TYR A 178 7.93 8.00 -6.97
CA TYR A 178 7.73 9.38 -7.39
C TYR A 178 8.32 9.61 -8.77
N TRP A 179 7.72 10.53 -9.54
CA TRP A 179 8.38 11.05 -10.72
C TRP A 179 9.52 11.98 -10.30
N PRO A 180 10.76 11.77 -10.78
CA PRO A 180 11.83 12.72 -10.57
C PRO A 180 11.46 14.08 -11.21
N ASN A 181 11.79 15.18 -10.52
CA ASN A 181 11.56 16.55 -11.03
C ASN A 181 12.60 17.00 -12.06
#